data_AF-A0A922WL37-F1
#
_entry.id   AF-A0A922WL37-F1
#
_cell.length_a   1.000
_cell.length_b   1.000
_cell.length_c   1.000
_cell.angle_alpha   90.00
_cell.angle_beta   90.00
_cell.angle_gamma   90.00
#
_symmetry.space_group_name_H-M   'P 1'
#
loop_
_entity.id
_entity.type
_entity.pdbx_description
1 polymer ?
#
loop_
_entity_poly.entity_id
_entity_poly.type
_entity_poly.pdbx_seq_one_letter_code
_entity_poly.pdbx_strand_id
1 'polypeptide(L)'
;GYQAGEAVAIKQVATNISSLFPTDSRGTSLSNIPMMEGVRKLGDFDLLLNVSAGYPGAKEWVQFATTTTRTPFAVGCTGVQGPQLYPYIPDRVLGVLAAIKGAAEYEAALGEKYPEFAKPELNQGRKRMGPQLWAHLLMIGLIIAGNILYVLSRYFPLSGDAGLSPAGSSSGMPTGGGRP
;
A
#
# COMPACT_ATOMS: atom_id res chain seq x y z
N GLY A 1 20.06 -14.07 4.85
CA GLY A 1 20.43 -12.73 4.35
C GLY A 1 19.58 -12.39 3.13
N TYR A 2 19.80 -11.23 2.50
CA TYR A 2 19.19 -10.92 1.20
C TYR A 2 19.66 -11.91 0.14
N GLN A 3 18.76 -12.30 -0.76
CA GLN A 3 19.12 -13.14 -1.90
C GLN A 3 18.62 -12.53 -3.20
N ALA A 4 19.53 -12.39 -4.16
CA ALA A 4 19.21 -11.84 -5.48
C ALA A 4 18.44 -12.86 -6.33
N GLY A 5 17.68 -12.37 -7.32
CA GLY A 5 16.94 -13.21 -8.26
C GLY A 5 15.42 -13.14 -8.14
N GLU A 6 14.88 -12.30 -7.24
CA GLU A 6 13.45 -11.91 -7.23
C GLU A 6 12.50 -13.11 -7.36
N ALA A 7 11.79 -13.23 -8.50
CA ALA A 7 10.89 -14.34 -8.82
C ALA A 7 11.58 -15.71 -8.83
N VAL A 8 12.82 -15.80 -9.28
CA VAL A 8 13.60 -17.05 -9.31
C VAL A 8 13.91 -17.52 -7.90
N ALA A 9 14.30 -16.59 -7.02
CA ALA A 9 14.52 -16.88 -5.61
C ALA A 9 13.24 -17.41 -4.95
N ILE A 10 12.08 -16.78 -5.21
CA ILE A 10 10.79 -17.24 -4.69
C ILE A 10 10.46 -18.67 -5.18
N LYS A 11 10.66 -18.96 -6.48
CA LYS A 11 10.41 -20.31 -7.03
C LYS A 11 11.32 -21.37 -6.42
N GLN A 12 12.58 -21.04 -6.16
CA GLN A 12 13.52 -21.98 -5.58
C GLN A 12 13.17 -22.28 -4.12
N VAL A 13 12.81 -21.27 -3.33
CA VAL A 13 12.32 -21.46 -1.95
C VAL A 13 11.03 -22.27 -1.93
N ALA A 14 10.14 -22.06 -2.91
CA ALA A 14 8.88 -22.80 -3.02
C ALA A 14 9.08 -24.31 -3.12
N THR A 15 10.18 -24.77 -3.72
CA THR A 15 10.45 -26.20 -3.93
C THR A 15 11.52 -26.76 -3.00
N ASN A 16 12.50 -25.96 -2.58
CA ASN A 16 13.55 -26.35 -1.66
C ASN A 16 14.12 -25.14 -0.90
N ILE A 17 13.72 -24.99 0.37
CA ILE A 17 14.12 -23.88 1.22
C ILE A 17 15.62 -23.93 1.52
N SER A 18 16.13 -25.11 1.92
CA SER A 18 17.53 -25.31 2.31
C SER A 18 18.51 -25.13 1.17
N SER A 19 18.08 -25.32 -0.08
CA SER A 19 18.91 -25.09 -1.26
C SER A 19 19.28 -23.61 -1.43
N LEU A 20 18.37 -22.69 -1.09
CA LEU A 20 18.63 -21.26 -1.22
C LEU A 20 19.11 -20.62 0.09
N PHE A 21 18.60 -21.13 1.22
CA PHE A 21 18.93 -20.65 2.55
C PHE A 21 19.37 -21.82 3.43
N PRO A 22 20.65 -22.23 3.39
CA PRO A 22 21.12 -23.35 4.22
C PRO A 22 21.18 -23.00 5.72
N THR A 23 21.26 -21.71 6.05
CA THR A 23 21.39 -21.19 7.42
C THR A 23 20.35 -20.11 7.72
N ASP A 24 20.00 -19.97 9.00
CA ASP A 24 19.17 -18.87 9.50
C ASP A 24 19.94 -17.53 9.52
N SER A 25 19.26 -16.46 9.93
CA SER A 25 19.86 -15.12 10.03
C SER A 25 20.99 -15.03 11.06
N ARG A 26 21.09 -15.98 11.99
CA ARG A 26 22.15 -16.07 13.00
C ARG A 26 23.27 -17.04 12.59
N GLY A 27 23.21 -17.62 11.40
CA GLY A 27 24.18 -18.59 10.90
C GLY A 27 23.98 -20.03 11.38
N THR A 28 22.87 -20.33 12.07
CA THR A 28 22.54 -21.69 12.47
C THR A 28 22.06 -22.47 11.26
N SER A 29 22.63 -23.67 11.01
CA SER A 29 22.14 -24.56 9.94
C SER A 29 20.66 -24.88 10.13
N LEU A 30 19.86 -24.80 9.05
CA LEU A 30 18.44 -25.16 9.11
C LEU A 30 18.24 -26.60 9.60
N SER A 31 19.18 -27.51 9.33
CA SER A 31 19.15 -28.90 9.81
C SER A 31 19.19 -29.03 11.33
N ASN A 32 19.70 -28.00 12.02
CA ASN A 32 19.87 -27.99 13.47
C ASN A 32 18.70 -27.29 14.18
N ILE A 33 17.69 -26.83 13.43
CA ILE A 33 16.53 -26.13 13.97
C ILE A 33 15.37 -27.14 14.07
N PRO A 34 14.92 -27.51 15.28
CA PRO A 34 13.86 -28.51 15.45
C PRO A 34 12.57 -28.19 14.70
N MET A 35 12.21 -26.90 14.59
CA MET A 35 10.98 -26.48 13.89
C MET A 35 11.02 -26.70 12.36
N MET A 36 12.22 -26.96 11.80
CA MET A 36 12.42 -27.23 10.38
C MET A 36 12.49 -28.74 10.08
N GLU A 37 12.38 -29.59 11.10
CA GLU A 37 12.38 -31.04 10.90
C GLU A 37 11.18 -31.46 10.05
N GLY A 38 11.44 -32.16 8.95
CA GLY A 38 10.41 -32.57 7.98
C GLY A 38 9.98 -31.48 6.99
N VAL A 39 10.42 -30.23 7.15
CA VAL A 39 10.07 -29.10 6.28
C VAL A 39 11.13 -28.93 5.19
N ARG A 40 10.74 -29.10 3.91
CA ARG A 40 11.64 -28.92 2.76
C ARG A 40 11.15 -27.87 1.76
N LYS A 41 9.85 -27.75 1.57
CA LYS A 41 9.21 -26.87 0.58
C LYS A 41 8.12 -26.03 1.23
N LEU A 42 7.69 -24.95 0.56
CA LEU A 42 6.60 -24.12 1.08
C LEU A 42 5.26 -24.85 1.19
N GLY A 43 5.11 -25.98 0.47
CA GLY A 43 3.96 -26.86 0.56
C GLY A 43 3.85 -27.67 1.86
N ASP A 44 4.91 -27.70 2.68
CA ASP A 44 4.90 -28.44 3.93
C ASP A 44 4.36 -27.60 5.11
N PHE A 45 4.09 -26.31 4.88
CA PHE A 45 3.45 -25.43 5.85
C PHE A 45 1.93 -25.44 5.70
N ASP A 46 1.20 -25.25 6.79
CA ASP A 46 -0.26 -25.11 6.76
C ASP A 46 -0.72 -23.73 6.28
N LEU A 47 0.10 -22.70 6.50
CA LEU A 47 -0.21 -21.31 6.16
C LEU A 47 1.05 -20.53 5.81
N LEU A 48 0.97 -19.75 4.74
CA LEU A 48 1.96 -18.77 4.37
C LEU A 48 1.43 -17.36 4.66
N LEU A 49 2.10 -16.63 5.54
CA LEU A 49 1.77 -15.24 5.85
C LEU A 49 2.83 -14.32 5.22
N ASN A 50 2.41 -13.45 4.31
CA ASN A 50 3.29 -12.47 3.69
C ASN A 50 2.94 -11.05 4.16
N VAL A 51 3.88 -10.41 4.85
CA VAL A 51 3.79 -8.99 5.21
C VAL A 51 4.88 -8.25 4.47
N SER A 52 4.54 -7.57 3.38
CA SER A 52 5.53 -6.95 2.50
C SER A 52 5.04 -5.64 1.86
N ALA A 53 6.00 -4.89 1.34
CA ALA A 53 5.78 -3.68 0.55
C ALA A 53 6.71 -3.68 -0.67
N GLY A 54 6.27 -3.11 -1.79
CA GLY A 54 7.09 -2.94 -2.97
C GLY A 54 7.31 -4.23 -3.76
N TYR A 55 8.49 -4.35 -4.37
CA TYR A 55 8.86 -5.45 -5.27
C TYR A 55 10.24 -6.03 -4.89
N PRO A 56 10.39 -7.36 -4.82
CA PRO A 56 9.33 -8.37 -4.88
C PRO A 56 8.42 -8.31 -3.64
N GLY A 57 7.11 -8.39 -3.85
CA GLY A 57 6.10 -8.27 -2.79
C GLY A 57 5.05 -9.38 -2.88
N ALA A 58 3.93 -9.17 -2.20
CA ALA A 58 2.86 -10.17 -2.09
C ALA A 58 2.40 -10.73 -3.45
N LYS A 59 2.36 -9.90 -4.49
CA LYS A 59 1.95 -10.30 -5.84
C LYS A 59 2.85 -11.41 -6.40
N GLU A 60 4.16 -11.23 -6.34
CA GLU A 60 5.14 -12.20 -6.84
C GLU A 60 5.10 -13.49 -6.01
N TRP A 61 4.90 -13.38 -4.70
CA TRP A 61 4.74 -14.54 -3.83
C TRP A 61 3.48 -15.36 -4.16
N VAL A 62 2.35 -14.71 -4.44
CA VAL A 62 1.16 -15.42 -4.92
C VAL A 62 1.45 -16.12 -6.24
N GLN A 63 2.03 -15.38 -7.20
CA GLN A 63 2.27 -15.91 -8.55
C GLN A 63 3.26 -17.07 -8.58
N PHE A 64 4.34 -17.02 -7.81
CA PHE A 64 5.45 -17.96 -7.92
C PHE A 64 5.53 -19.01 -6.81
N ALA A 65 5.09 -18.69 -5.58
CA ALA A 65 5.07 -19.67 -4.49
C ALA A 65 3.74 -20.43 -4.45
N THR A 66 2.62 -19.72 -4.31
CA THR A 66 1.32 -20.35 -3.98
C THR A 66 0.73 -21.11 -5.15
N THR A 67 0.97 -20.67 -6.39
CA THR A 67 0.50 -21.37 -7.60
C THR A 67 1.03 -22.80 -7.67
N THR A 68 2.26 -23.02 -7.20
CA THR A 68 2.95 -24.31 -7.26
C THR A 68 2.62 -25.18 -6.06
N THR A 69 2.61 -24.61 -4.85
CA THR A 69 2.46 -25.39 -3.62
C THR A 69 1.02 -25.58 -3.17
N ARG A 70 0.09 -24.75 -3.67
CA ARG A 70 -1.32 -24.68 -3.23
C ARG A 70 -1.49 -24.49 -1.72
N THR A 71 -0.45 -24.00 -1.05
CA THR A 71 -0.50 -23.66 0.37
C THR A 71 -1.43 -22.47 0.58
N PRO A 72 -2.31 -22.48 1.58
CA PRO A 72 -3.11 -21.32 1.92
C PRO A 72 -2.23 -20.10 2.20
N PHE A 73 -2.61 -18.94 1.66
CA PHE A 73 -1.81 -17.72 1.69
C PHE A 73 -2.62 -16.54 2.25
N ALA A 74 -2.06 -15.84 3.22
CA ALA A 74 -2.63 -14.62 3.79
C ALA A 74 -1.65 -13.46 3.62
N VAL A 75 -2.16 -12.26 3.39
CA VAL A 75 -1.32 -11.09 3.05
C VAL A 75 -1.61 -9.90 3.94
N GLY A 76 -0.56 -9.26 4.43
CA GLY A 76 -0.57 -7.85 4.84
C GLY A 76 0.23 -7.01 3.85
N CYS A 77 -0.39 -6.01 3.24
CA CYS A 77 0.28 -5.18 2.23
C CYS A 77 -0.04 -3.70 2.36
N THR A 78 0.73 -2.87 1.66
CA THR A 78 0.41 -1.45 1.51
C THR A 78 -0.90 -1.25 0.73
N GLY A 79 -1.55 -0.10 0.92
CA GLY A 79 -2.85 0.18 0.30
C GLY A 79 -2.82 0.15 -1.23
N VAL A 80 -1.68 0.52 -1.82
CA VAL A 80 -1.47 0.50 -3.27
C VAL A 80 -1.35 -0.92 -3.83
N GLN A 81 -0.95 -1.89 -3.01
CA GLN A 81 -0.82 -3.30 -3.41
C GLN A 81 -2.12 -4.10 -3.22
N GLY A 82 -3.05 -3.64 -2.38
CA GLY A 82 -4.32 -4.32 -2.13
C GLY A 82 -5.09 -4.66 -3.42
N PRO A 83 -5.33 -3.69 -4.32
CA PRO A 83 -6.03 -3.94 -5.59
C PRO A 83 -5.37 -4.98 -6.49
N GLN A 84 -4.04 -5.14 -6.39
CA GLN A 84 -3.30 -6.11 -7.20
C GLN A 84 -3.55 -7.56 -6.76
N LEU A 85 -4.06 -7.75 -5.54
CA LEU A 85 -4.27 -9.07 -4.94
C LEU A 85 -5.72 -9.56 -5.05
N TYR A 86 -6.68 -8.67 -5.29
CA TYR A 86 -8.10 -9.04 -5.43
C TYR A 86 -8.39 -10.14 -6.45
N PRO A 87 -7.71 -10.23 -7.62
CA PRO A 87 -7.93 -11.33 -8.56
C PRO A 87 -7.57 -12.72 -8.01
N TYR A 88 -6.83 -12.80 -6.91
CA TYR A 88 -6.37 -14.05 -6.31
C TYR A 88 -7.21 -14.48 -5.09
N ILE A 89 -8.19 -13.68 -4.68
CA ILE A 89 -9.11 -13.98 -3.57
C ILE A 89 -10.41 -14.59 -4.16
N PRO A 90 -10.95 -15.68 -3.59
CA PRO A 90 -10.45 -16.46 -2.46
C PRO A 90 -9.56 -17.65 -2.87
N ASP A 91 -9.42 -17.92 -4.17
CA ASP A 91 -8.87 -19.18 -4.68
C ASP A 91 -7.42 -19.47 -4.26
N ARG A 92 -6.59 -18.43 -4.18
CA ARG A 92 -5.17 -18.54 -3.80
C ARG A 92 -4.83 -17.78 -2.54
N VAL A 93 -5.59 -16.73 -2.23
CA VAL A 93 -5.37 -15.85 -1.09
C VAL A 93 -6.59 -15.89 -0.19
N LEU A 94 -6.41 -16.36 1.04
CA LEU A 94 -7.45 -16.46 2.06
C LEU A 94 -7.97 -15.08 2.49
N GLY A 95 -7.08 -14.10 2.56
CA GLY A 95 -7.42 -12.75 3.02
C GLY A 95 -6.29 -11.76 2.82
N VAL A 96 -6.66 -10.49 2.67
CA VAL A 96 -5.75 -9.37 2.46
C VAL A 96 -6.04 -8.27 3.47
N LEU A 97 -5.05 -7.98 4.30
CA LEU A 97 -5.01 -6.83 5.19
C LEU A 97 -4.35 -5.66 4.45
N ALA A 98 -5.18 -4.92 3.71
CA ALA A 98 -4.72 -3.77 2.92
C ALA A 98 -4.62 -2.51 3.80
N ALA A 99 -3.39 -2.02 3.94
CA ALA A 99 -3.05 -0.82 4.71
C ALA A 99 -3.61 -0.83 6.14
N ILE A 100 -3.78 0.38 6.67
CA ILE A 100 -4.23 0.62 8.03
C ILE A 100 -5.70 0.24 8.25
N LYS A 101 -6.53 0.35 7.22
CA LYS A 101 -7.94 -0.02 7.28
C LYS A 101 -8.09 -1.52 7.48
N GLY A 102 -7.41 -2.33 6.66
CA GLY A 102 -7.44 -3.80 6.81
C GLY A 102 -6.91 -4.24 8.18
N ALA A 103 -5.84 -3.61 8.67
CA ALA A 103 -5.34 -3.86 10.02
C ALA A 103 -6.38 -3.51 11.11
N ALA A 104 -7.05 -2.37 11.00
CA ALA A 104 -8.06 -1.93 11.96
C ALA A 104 -9.30 -2.84 12.00
N GLU A 105 -9.75 -3.32 10.84
CA GLU A 105 -10.85 -4.29 10.73
C GLU A 105 -10.48 -5.64 11.34
N TYR A 106 -9.24 -6.10 11.12
CA TYR A 106 -8.72 -7.31 11.76
C TYR A 106 -8.65 -7.17 13.28
N GLU A 107 -8.12 -6.06 13.80
CA GLU A 107 -8.07 -5.78 15.25
C GLU A 107 -9.48 -5.75 15.86
N ALA A 108 -10.46 -5.18 15.16
CA ALA A 108 -11.85 -5.13 15.61
C ALA A 108 -12.47 -6.54 15.68
N ALA A 109 -12.34 -7.33 14.60
CA ALA A 109 -12.87 -8.70 14.54
C ALA A 109 -12.17 -9.63 15.55
N LEU A 110 -10.86 -9.45 15.75
CA LEU A 110 -10.10 -10.21 16.73
C LEU A 110 -10.57 -9.91 18.16
N GLY A 111 -10.74 -8.63 18.51
CA GLY A 111 -11.22 -8.24 19.83
C GLY A 111 -12.67 -8.65 20.13
N GLU A 112 -13.52 -8.77 19.11
CA GLU A 112 -14.89 -9.27 19.24
C GLU A 112 -14.91 -10.77 19.54
N LYS A 113 -14.07 -11.55 18.85
CA LYS A 113 -14.03 -13.01 19.01
C LYS A 113 -13.19 -13.46 20.22
N TYR A 114 -12.16 -12.70 20.56
CA TYR A 114 -11.17 -13.03 21.58
C TYR A 114 -10.90 -11.80 22.47
N PRO A 115 -11.67 -11.61 23.56
CA PRO A 115 -11.57 -10.44 24.43
C PRO A 115 -10.17 -10.23 25.03
N GLU A 116 -9.37 -11.28 25.17
CA GLU A 116 -7.98 -11.22 25.66
C GLU A 116 -7.04 -10.42 24.74
N PHE A 117 -7.37 -10.33 23.44
CA PHE A 117 -6.62 -9.55 22.45
C PHE A 117 -7.21 -8.15 22.23
N ALA A 118 -8.33 -7.80 22.89
CA ALA A 118 -8.94 -6.47 22.84
C ALA A 118 -8.18 -5.42 23.68
N LYS A 119 -6.86 -5.56 23.83
CA LYS A 119 -6.03 -4.66 24.64
C LYS A 119 -5.81 -3.33 23.91
N PRO A 120 -5.79 -2.18 24.62
CA PRO A 120 -5.52 -0.88 24.01
C PRO A 120 -4.17 -0.81 23.28
N GLU A 121 -3.21 -1.63 23.69
CA GLU A 121 -1.88 -1.74 23.10
C GLU A 121 -1.91 -2.35 21.69
N LEU A 122 -2.83 -3.30 21.46
CA LEU A 122 -2.99 -4.07 20.22
C LEU A 122 -3.99 -3.43 19.24
N ASN A 123 -4.51 -2.24 19.54
CA ASN A 123 -5.51 -1.51 18.74
C ASN A 123 -4.88 -0.32 17.97
N GLN A 124 -3.67 -0.49 17.44
CA GLN A 124 -2.93 0.61 16.80
C GLN A 124 -3.54 0.99 15.45
N GLY A 125 -3.98 0.01 14.66
CA GLY A 125 -4.70 0.23 13.41
C GLY A 125 -5.95 1.06 13.65
N ARG A 126 -6.77 0.68 14.63
CA ARG A 126 -8.01 1.39 14.99
C ARG A 126 -7.75 2.81 15.47
N LYS A 127 -6.74 3.04 16.31
CA LYS A 127 -6.39 4.40 16.79
C LYS A 127 -6.04 5.35 15.64
N ARG A 128 -5.31 4.84 14.65
CA ARG A 128 -4.86 5.65 13.51
C ARG A 128 -5.94 5.91 12.46
N MET A 129 -7.10 5.23 12.54
CA MET A 129 -8.26 5.53 11.69
C MET A 129 -8.89 6.90 12.01
N GLY A 130 -8.81 7.37 13.26
CA GLY A 130 -9.36 8.67 13.68
C GLY A 130 -8.74 9.84 12.90
N PRO A 131 -7.40 10.01 12.92
CA PRO A 131 -6.73 11.01 12.10
C PRO A 131 -6.99 10.86 10.59
N GLN A 132 -7.02 9.63 10.08
CA GLN A 132 -7.30 9.36 8.66
C GLN A 132 -8.68 9.91 8.27
N LEU A 133 -9.72 9.68 9.08
CA LEU A 133 -11.07 10.18 8.85
C LEU A 133 -11.10 11.71 8.76
N TRP A 134 -10.53 12.39 9.76
CA TRP A 134 -10.52 13.86 9.79
C TRP A 134 -9.75 14.48 8.63
N ALA A 135 -8.62 13.89 8.25
CA ALA A 135 -7.86 14.33 7.08
C ALA A 135 -8.68 14.21 5.79
N HIS A 136 -9.40 13.09 5.60
CA HIS A 136 -10.24 12.90 4.41
C HIS A 136 -11.45 13.84 4.41
N LEU A 137 -12.10 14.05 5.55
CA LEU A 137 -13.20 15.01 5.67
C LEU A 137 -12.76 16.44 5.38
N LEU A 138 -11.59 16.84 5.89
CA LEU A 138 -11.01 18.15 5.60
C LEU A 138 -10.75 18.31 4.09
N MET A 139 -10.12 17.32 3.45
CA MET A 139 -9.87 17.34 2.00
C MET A 139 -11.16 17.45 1.19
N ILE A 140 -12.19 16.67 1.53
CA ILE A 140 -13.51 16.75 0.88
C ILE A 140 -14.12 18.14 1.07
N GLY A 141 -14.05 18.69 2.29
CA GLY A 141 -14.55 20.04 2.60
C GLY A 141 -13.85 21.11 1.76
N LEU A 142 -12.52 21.03 1.62
CA LEU A 142 -11.74 21.97 0.80
C LEU A 142 -12.07 21.84 -0.69
N ILE A 143 -12.31 20.64 -1.21
CA ILE A 143 -12.74 20.41 -2.59
C ILE A 143 -14.12 21.02 -2.83
N ILE A 144 -15.07 20.82 -1.91
CA ILE A 144 -16.42 21.39 -2.02
C ILE A 144 -16.36 22.92 -1.97
N ALA A 145 -15.63 23.50 -1.01
CA ALA A 145 -15.46 24.94 -0.90
C ALA A 145 -14.81 25.52 -2.16
N GLY A 146 -13.76 24.87 -2.69
CA GLY A 146 -13.11 25.26 -3.95
C GLY A 146 -14.08 25.22 -5.13
N ASN A 147 -14.90 24.18 -5.23
CA ASN A 147 -15.92 24.06 -6.29
C ASN A 147 -16.99 25.16 -6.18
N ILE A 148 -17.43 25.50 -4.96
CA ILE A 148 -18.39 26.59 -4.73
C ILE A 148 -17.79 27.93 -5.13
N LEU A 149 -16.56 28.25 -4.70
CA LEU A 149 -15.87 29.49 -5.08
C LEU A 149 -15.64 29.59 -6.59
N TYR A 150 -15.28 28.49 -7.25
CA TYR A 150 -15.15 28.43 -8.70
C TYR A 150 -16.48 28.75 -9.41
N VAL A 151 -17.57 28.15 -8.94
CA VAL A 151 -18.91 28.41 -9.49
C VAL A 151 -19.34 29.86 -9.24
N LEU A 152 -19.16 30.38 -8.02
CA LEU A 152 -19.51 31.76 -7.69
C LEU A 152 -18.71 32.78 -8.50
N SER A 153 -17.40 32.61 -8.65
CA SER A 153 -16.56 33.47 -9.48
C SER A 153 -16.91 33.41 -10.98
N ARG A 154 -17.51 32.30 -11.43
CA ARG A 154 -17.99 32.14 -12.81
C ARG A 154 -19.35 32.80 -13.08
N TYR A 155 -20.25 32.82 -12.10
CA TYR A 155 -21.60 33.42 -12.25
C TYR A 155 -21.68 34.86 -11.77
N PHE A 156 -20.81 35.27 -10.85
CA PHE A 156 -20.61 36.65 -10.42
C PHE A 156 -19.13 37.00 -10.64
N PRO A 157 -18.74 37.46 -11.85
CA PRO A 157 -17.46 38.13 -11.98
C PRO A 157 -17.49 39.32 -11.02
N LEU A 158 -16.64 39.28 -9.99
CA LEU A 158 -16.46 40.39 -9.07
C LEU A 158 -16.09 41.61 -9.92
N SER A 159 -17.07 42.45 -10.17
CA SER A 159 -16.91 43.75 -10.83
C SER A 159 -16.22 44.62 -9.78
N GLY A 160 -14.90 44.54 -9.76
CA GLY A 160 -14.05 45.12 -8.75
C GLY A 160 -12.69 45.46 -9.35
N ASP A 161 -12.70 46.09 -10.53
CA ASP A 161 -11.65 47.02 -10.90
C ASP A 161 -11.68 48.19 -9.91
N ALA A 162 -11.05 48.00 -8.76
CA ALA A 162 -10.64 49.09 -7.87
C ALA A 162 -9.12 49.21 -7.95
N GLY A 163 -8.66 49.84 -9.04
CA GLY A 163 -7.49 50.71 -9.03
C GLY A 163 -6.15 50.09 -8.66
N LEU A 164 -5.55 49.35 -9.59
CA LEU A 164 -4.10 49.40 -9.78
C LEU A 164 -3.81 49.67 -11.25
N SER A 165 -3.83 50.95 -11.61
CA SER A 165 -3.20 51.44 -12.83
C SER A 165 -1.73 51.03 -12.79
N PRO A 166 -1.17 50.36 -13.82
CA PRO A 166 0.26 50.16 -13.89
C PRO A 166 0.90 51.55 -14.07
N ALA A 167 1.58 52.02 -13.03
CA ALA A 167 2.40 53.20 -13.10
C ALA A 167 3.52 52.96 -14.13
N GLY A 168 3.46 53.73 -15.21
CA GLY A 168 4.59 54.22 -16.02
C GLY A 168 5.73 53.26 -16.36
N SER A 169 5.80 52.88 -17.64
CA SER A 169 7.06 52.97 -18.37
C SER A 169 6.80 53.48 -19.79
N SER A 170 6.86 54.80 -19.94
CA SER A 170 7.02 55.45 -21.23
C SER A 170 8.46 55.30 -21.71
N SER A 171 8.70 54.63 -22.85
CA SER A 171 9.60 55.16 -23.89
C SER A 171 9.42 54.39 -25.20
N GLY A 172 9.32 55.13 -26.30
CA GLY A 172 9.41 54.59 -27.67
C GLY A 172 8.18 54.80 -28.56
N MET A 173 7.91 56.05 -28.96
CA MET A 173 7.03 56.39 -30.10
C MET A 173 7.74 56.13 -31.46
N PRO A 174 7.05 56.21 -32.62
CA PRO A 174 7.19 55.26 -33.72
C PRO A 174 7.75 55.88 -35.01
N THR A 175 8.04 55.05 -36.01
CA THR A 175 7.94 55.31 -37.48
C THR A 175 8.40 54.01 -38.17
N GLY A 176 7.86 53.48 -39.26
CA GLY A 176 6.78 53.85 -40.17
C GLY A 176 6.94 52.97 -41.43
N GLY A 177 5.82 52.58 -42.04
CA GLY A 177 5.76 52.32 -43.49
C GLY A 177 5.68 50.87 -43.98
N GLY A 178 4.53 50.54 -44.57
CA GLY A 178 4.51 49.97 -45.93
C GLY A 178 4.27 48.47 -46.08
N ARG A 179 3.00 48.09 -46.24
CA ARG A 179 2.51 46.90 -46.96
C ARG A 179 2.59 47.12 -48.49
N PRO A 180 2.35 46.13 -49.38
CA PRO A 180 1.68 44.83 -49.17
C PRO A 180 2.54 43.58 -49.38
#